data_AF-A0A7X5VR08-F1
#
_entry.id   AF-A0A7X5VR08-F1
#
_cell.length_a   1.000
_cell.length_b   1.000
_cell.length_c   1.000
_cell.angle_alpha   90.00
_cell.angle_beta   90.00
_cell.angle_gamma   90.00
#
_symmetry.space_group_name_H-M   'P 1'
#
loop_
_entity.id
_entity.type
_entity.pdbx_description
1 polymer ?
#
loop_
_entity_poly.entity_id
_entity_poly.type
_entity_poly.pdbx_seq_one_letter_code
_entity_poly.pdbx_strand_id
1 'polypeptide(L)'
;VATTVAKVEAYTLDGTSVATIDEMHLFGDPTTVLRVDGDLDGLLDSEEDAQGSEARDADGDDDGLEDGAEPVPWGDSDGDGRADAVD
;
A
#
# COMPACT_ATOMS: atom_id res chain seq x y z
N VAL A 1 -9.12 5.72 16.17
CA VAL A 1 -10.19 4.92 15.53
C VAL A 1 -9.50 3.68 14.98
N ALA A 2 -9.97 2.46 15.25
CA ALA A 2 -9.30 1.27 14.73
C ALA A 2 -9.65 1.12 13.25
N THR A 3 -8.69 1.38 12.36
CA THR A 3 -8.83 1.13 10.92
C THR A 3 -8.58 -0.35 10.70
N THR A 4 -9.56 -1.05 10.10
CA THR A 4 -9.38 -2.45 9.73
C THR A 4 -8.60 -2.48 8.42
N VAL A 5 -7.36 -2.97 8.46
CA VAL A 5 -6.49 -3.06 7.27
C VAL A 5 -6.85 -4.23 6.35
N ALA A 6 -7.47 -5.29 6.87
CA ALA A 6 -7.97 -6.40 6.08
C ALA A 6 -9.02 -7.23 6.83
N LYS A 7 -9.99 -7.78 6.09
CA LYS A 7 -10.96 -8.77 6.59
C LYS A 7 -10.67 -10.12 5.93
N VAL A 8 -10.27 -11.11 6.73
CA VAL A 8 -10.01 -12.47 6.25
C VAL A 8 -11.18 -13.38 6.62
N GLU A 9 -11.81 -13.99 5.63
CA GLU A 9 -12.87 -14.99 5.82
C GLU A 9 -12.45 -16.32 5.17
N ALA A 10 -12.47 -17.40 5.95
CA ALA A 10 -12.16 -18.73 5.46
C ALA A 10 -13.45 -19.44 5.00
N TYR A 11 -13.47 -19.92 3.76
CA TYR A 11 -14.56 -20.70 3.19
C TYR A 11 -14.05 -22.06 2.72
N THR A 12 -14.74 -23.12 3.11
CA THR A 12 -14.45 -24.47 2.62
C THR A 12 -15.31 -24.76 1.39
N LEU A 13 -14.70 -24.83 0.21
CA LEU A 13 -15.44 -25.01 -1.06
C LEU A 13 -15.91 -26.46 -1.29
N ASP A 14 -15.19 -27.45 -0.73
CA ASP A 14 -15.44 -28.88 -1.00
C ASP A 14 -15.75 -29.72 0.25
N GLY A 15 -16.08 -29.09 1.38
CA GLY A 15 -16.37 -29.80 2.63
C GLY A 15 -15.14 -30.44 3.31
N THR A 16 -13.92 -30.15 2.83
CA THR A 16 -12.67 -30.54 3.48
C THR A 16 -12.55 -29.87 4.84
N SER A 17 -12.56 -30.64 5.92
CA SER A 17 -12.46 -30.05 7.27
C SER A 17 -11.17 -29.24 7.43
N VAL A 18 -11.31 -27.95 7.74
CA VAL A 18 -10.17 -27.06 8.10
C VAL A 18 -9.49 -27.47 9.42
N ALA A 19 -10.08 -28.43 10.14
CA ALA A 19 -9.59 -28.94 11.41
C ALA A 19 -8.22 -29.65 11.32
N THR A 20 -7.74 -29.99 10.13
CA THR A 20 -6.41 -30.60 9.92
C THR A 20 -5.40 -29.66 9.28
N ILE A 21 -5.75 -28.37 9.12
CA ILE A 21 -4.81 -27.37 8.60
C ILE A 21 -3.87 -26.98 9.75
N ASP A 22 -2.60 -27.35 9.59
CA ASP A 22 -1.52 -27.05 10.54
C ASP A 22 -1.08 -25.58 10.42
N GLU A 23 -1.05 -25.04 9.19
CA GLU A 23 -0.73 -23.65 8.92
C GLU A 23 -1.40 -23.18 7.62
N MET A 24 -1.81 -21.91 7.59
CA MET A 24 -2.31 -21.25 6.39
C MET A 24 -1.33 -20.13 6.02
N HIS A 25 -0.54 -20.36 4.97
CA HIS A 25 0.30 -19.30 4.39
C HIS A 25 -0.52 -18.56 3.34
N LEU A 26 -0.83 -17.30 3.65
CA LEU A 26 -1.37 -16.37 2.65
C LEU A 26 -0.19 -15.87 1.82
N PHE A 27 0.21 -16.64 0.82
CA PHE A 27 1.04 -16.08 -0.24
C PHE A 27 0.17 -15.07 -0.97
N GLY A 28 0.62 -13.83 -1.05
CA GLY A 28 0.05 -12.86 -1.99
C GLY A 28 0.17 -13.47 -3.38
N ASP A 29 -0.87 -14.17 -3.80
CA ASP A 29 -0.90 -14.84 -5.07
C ASP A 29 -0.95 -13.72 -6.12
N PRO A 30 -0.10 -13.75 -7.16
CA PRO A 30 -0.03 -12.69 -8.17
C PRO A 30 -1.32 -12.56 -9.00
N THR A 31 -2.30 -13.46 -8.83
CA THR A 31 -3.65 -13.39 -9.41
C THR A 31 -4.70 -12.91 -8.41
N THR A 32 -4.44 -12.98 -7.10
CA THR A 32 -5.22 -12.27 -6.08
C THR A 32 -4.71 -10.85 -6.01
N VAL A 33 -5.49 -9.89 -6.51
CA VAL A 33 -5.24 -8.45 -6.37
C VAL A 33 -5.42 -8.06 -4.89
N LEU A 34 -4.58 -8.58 -4.01
CA LEU A 34 -4.42 -8.05 -2.67
C LEU A 34 -3.74 -6.71 -2.87
N ARG A 35 -4.51 -5.65 -2.62
CA ARG A 35 -3.99 -4.29 -2.53
C ARG A 35 -3.03 -4.26 -1.34
N VAL A 36 -1.73 -4.15 -1.64
CA VAL A 36 -0.66 -4.01 -0.64
C VAL A 36 -0.33 -2.53 -0.54
N ASP A 37 -0.06 -2.13 0.69
CA ASP A 37 0.43 -0.82 1.13
C ASP A 37 1.63 -1.18 2.02
N GLY A 38 2.84 -1.02 1.48
CA GLY A 38 4.06 -1.62 1.99
C GLY A 38 4.68 -0.87 3.17
N ASP A 39 4.47 0.43 3.24
CA ASP A 39 4.97 1.35 4.26
C ASP A 39 3.88 1.98 5.13
N LEU A 40 2.60 1.77 4.78
CA LEU A 40 1.41 2.15 5.55
C LEU A 40 1.14 3.65 5.57
N ASP A 41 1.50 4.35 4.50
CA ASP A 41 1.29 5.78 4.31
C ASP A 41 -0.13 6.12 3.76
N GLY A 42 -0.87 5.08 3.34
CA GLY A 42 -2.23 5.19 2.82
C GLY A 42 -2.34 5.18 1.29
N LEU A 43 -1.22 5.06 0.57
CA LEU A 43 -1.14 4.76 -0.84
C LEU A 43 -0.86 3.26 -1.04
N LEU A 44 -1.21 2.70 -2.20
CA LEU A 44 -0.90 1.31 -2.50
C LEU A 44 0.40 1.21 -3.28
N ASP A 45 1.12 0.10 -3.13
CA ASP A 45 2.34 -0.21 -3.89
C ASP A 45 2.15 -0.01 -5.41
N SER A 46 0.97 -0.34 -5.92
CA SER A 46 0.62 -0.18 -7.34
C SER A 46 0.29 1.25 -7.76
N GLU A 47 -0.18 2.06 -6.82
CA GLU A 47 -0.47 3.49 -7.01
C GLU A 47 0.83 4.30 -6.89
N GLU A 48 1.74 3.91 -6.00
CA GLU A 48 3.11 4.44 -5.87
C GLU A 48 3.94 4.18 -7.12
N ASP A 49 3.96 2.94 -7.64
CA ASP A 49 4.65 2.59 -8.90
C ASP A 49 4.14 3.43 -10.10
N ALA A 50 2.86 3.82 -10.08
CA ALA A 50 2.27 4.66 -11.11
C ALA A 50 2.63 6.15 -10.95
N GLN A 51 2.91 6.60 -9.73
CA GLN A 51 3.30 7.98 -9.40
C GLN A 51 4.82 8.17 -9.41
N GLY A 52 5.59 7.09 -9.35
CA GLY A 52 7.04 7.10 -9.32
C GLY A 52 7.63 7.24 -7.92
N SER A 53 6.83 7.02 -6.86
CA SER A 53 7.34 6.84 -5.50
C SER A 53 7.67 5.37 -5.21
N GLU A 54 8.30 5.10 -4.06
CA GLU A 54 8.77 3.77 -3.68
C GLU A 54 7.82 3.11 -2.69
N ALA A 55 7.29 1.92 -3.01
CA ALA A 55 6.35 1.13 -2.20
C ALA A 55 6.79 0.69 -0.79
N ARG A 56 7.92 1.21 -0.31
CA ARG A 56 8.49 0.93 1.02
C ARG A 56 9.06 2.19 1.66
N ASP A 57 8.72 3.35 1.12
CA ASP A 57 9.19 4.64 1.56
C ASP A 57 8.01 5.59 1.66
N ALA A 58 7.53 5.80 2.90
CA ALA A 58 6.31 6.54 3.16
C ALA A 58 6.39 8.04 2.81
N ASP A 59 7.59 8.58 2.54
CA ASP A 59 7.90 9.99 2.29
C ASP A 59 8.99 10.01 1.20
N GLY A 60 8.59 9.76 -0.05
CA GLY A 60 9.51 9.38 -1.12
C GLY A 60 10.49 10.51 -1.48
N ASP A 61 10.12 11.77 -1.26
CA ASP A 61 10.95 12.94 -1.53
C ASP A 61 11.62 13.55 -0.28
N ASP A 62 11.47 12.89 0.88
CA ASP A 62 12.05 13.23 2.18
C ASP A 62 11.69 14.67 2.65
N ASP A 63 10.50 15.18 2.30
CA ASP A 63 10.06 16.53 2.59
C ASP A 63 9.35 16.68 3.96
N GLY A 64 8.94 15.54 4.54
CA GLY A 64 8.24 15.44 5.81
C GLY A 64 6.74 15.23 5.71
N LEU A 65 6.18 15.07 4.50
CA LEU A 65 4.82 14.67 4.22
C LEU A 65 4.79 13.23 3.68
N GLU A 66 3.76 12.48 4.08
CA GLU A 66 3.62 11.10 3.61
C GLU A 66 3.08 11.09 2.16
N ASP A 67 3.57 10.25 1.25
CA ASP A 67 3.17 10.24 -0.17
C ASP A 67 1.63 10.11 -0.31
N GLY A 68 1.01 9.27 0.52
CA GLY A 68 -0.44 9.08 0.60
C GLY A 68 -1.23 10.32 1.04
N ALA A 69 -0.58 11.31 1.63
CA ALA A 69 -1.13 12.62 1.97
C ALA A 69 -0.92 13.66 0.86
N GLU A 70 -0.06 13.37 -0.12
CA GLU A 70 0.32 14.29 -1.17
C GLU A 70 -0.46 14.07 -2.48
N PRO A 71 -0.79 15.13 -3.23
CA PRO A 71 -1.38 14.97 -4.57
C PRO A 71 -0.37 14.45 -5.60
N VAL A 72 0.88 14.89 -5.48
CA VAL A 72 2.02 14.59 -6.35
C VAL A 72 3.29 14.77 -5.50
N PRO A 73 3.95 13.69 -5.04
CA PRO A 73 5.15 13.82 -4.19
C PRO A 73 6.24 14.67 -4.86
N TRP A 74 6.47 14.43 -6.15
CA TRP A 74 7.50 15.13 -6.92
C TRP A 74 7.02 16.41 -7.65
N GLY A 75 5.86 16.95 -7.29
CA GLY A 75 5.26 18.07 -8.02
C GLY A 75 6.07 19.35 -7.83
N ASP A 76 6.57 19.98 -8.90
CA ASP A 76 7.18 21.32 -8.86
C ASP A 76 6.48 22.18 -9.92
N SER A 77 5.38 22.82 -9.52
CA SER A 77 4.49 23.54 -10.43
C SER A 77 5.09 24.86 -10.94
N ASP A 78 6.01 25.48 -10.19
CA ASP A 78 6.59 26.78 -10.52
C ASP A 78 8.04 26.70 -11.05
N GLY A 79 8.66 25.53 -10.95
CA GLY A 79 9.98 25.21 -11.49
C GLY A 79 11.14 25.76 -10.66
N ASP A 80 10.92 26.03 -9.37
CA ASP A 80 11.96 26.57 -8.48
C ASP A 80 12.88 25.50 -7.88
N GLY A 81 12.54 24.22 -8.08
CA GLY A 81 13.27 23.06 -7.59
C GLY A 81 12.87 22.60 -6.18
N ARG A 82 11.74 23.07 -5.64
CA ARG A 82 11.08 22.56 -4.43
C ARG A 82 9.80 21.82 -4.80
N ALA A 83 9.43 20.84 -4.00
CA ALA A 83 8.12 20.21 -4.14
C ALA A 83 7.01 21.19 -3.72
N ASP A 84 5.88 21.13 -4.42
CA ASP A 84 4.67 21.93 -4.19
C ASP A 84 4.12 21.72 -2.77
N ALA A 85 4.46 20.60 -2.13
CA ALA A 85 4.03 20.23 -0.80
C ALA A 85 4.78 21.01 0.31
N VAL A 86 5.96 21.58 0.02
CA VAL A 86 6.81 22.37 0.95
C VAL A 86 6.96 23.86 0.62
N ASP A 87 6.26 24.39 -0.38
CA ASP A 87 6.20 25.84 -0.70
C ASP A 87 5.16 26.61 0.16
#